data_AF-T0NK42-F1
#
_entry.id   AF-T0NK42-F1
#
_cell.length_a   1.000
_cell.length_b   1.000
_cell.length_c   1.000
_cell.angle_alpha   90.00
_cell.angle_beta   90.00
_cell.angle_gamma   90.00
#
_symmetry.space_group_name_H-M   'P 1'
#
loop_
_entity.id
_entity.type
_entity.pdbx_description
1 polymer ?
#
loop_
_entity_poly.entity_id
_entity_poly.type
_entity_poly.pdbx_seq_one_letter_code
_entity_poly.pdbx_strand_id
1 'polypeptide(L)'
;MENLTLNKIDGHEKEIQELRCALKETKSIRMHKRYSVILRHFEGFTNKRIAEMEGLEPHAVGNYIKSYNKSGLSGLEMKFSPGAKRKLNKEQENHLIEIIINKMPDEVGFEGRKNWTIEL
;
A
#
# COMPACT_ATOMS: atom_id res chain seq x y z
N MET A 1 0.79 -30.17 -22.63
CA MET A 1 1.06 -30.34 -21.19
C MET A 1 2.41 -29.69 -20.93
N GLU A 2 2.40 -28.46 -20.43
CA GLU A 2 3.60 -27.62 -20.32
C GLU A 2 4.44 -28.02 -19.11
N ASN A 3 5.76 -28.10 -19.33
CA ASN A 3 6.75 -28.70 -18.44
C ASN A 3 6.66 -28.17 -16.99
N LEU A 4 6.45 -29.07 -16.03
CA LEU A 4 6.66 -28.83 -14.61
C LEU A 4 8.16 -28.65 -14.35
N THR A 5 8.67 -27.43 -14.35
CA THR A 5 9.99 -27.16 -13.78
C THR A 5 9.83 -26.98 -12.27
N LEU A 6 10.01 -28.07 -11.52
CA LEU A 6 10.23 -28.08 -10.07
C LEU A 6 11.74 -28.16 -9.83
N ASN A 7 12.46 -27.07 -10.08
CA ASN A 7 13.80 -26.89 -9.53
C ASN A 7 13.63 -26.16 -8.20
N LYS A 8 13.23 -26.91 -7.17
CA LYS A 8 13.06 -26.39 -5.81
C LYS A 8 14.36 -25.69 -5.39
N ILE A 9 14.23 -24.48 -4.85
CA ILE A 9 15.39 -23.73 -4.37
C ILE A 9 15.72 -24.25 -2.97
N ASP A 10 16.80 -25.02 -2.86
CA ASP A 10 17.27 -25.57 -1.58
C ASP A 10 18.01 -24.51 -0.74
N GLY A 11 18.05 -24.69 0.57
CA GLY A 11 18.80 -23.83 1.51
C GLY A 11 17.99 -22.74 2.22
N HIS A 12 16.70 -22.58 1.91
CA HIS A 12 15.84 -21.52 2.47
C HIS A 12 14.78 -22.04 3.47
N GLU A 13 15.07 -23.12 4.19
CA GLU A 13 14.10 -23.77 5.08
C GLU A 13 13.60 -22.83 6.19
N LYS A 14 14.48 -21.95 6.71
CA LYS A 14 14.11 -20.98 7.75
C LYS A 14 13.15 -19.92 7.21
N GLU A 15 13.43 -19.39 6.03
CA GLU A 15 12.64 -18.39 5.33
C GLU A 15 11.27 -18.95 4.92
N ILE A 16 11.24 -20.19 4.43
CA ILE A 16 10.00 -20.91 4.12
C ILE A 16 9.15 -21.07 5.39
N GLN A 17 9.77 -21.45 6.50
CA GLN A 17 9.06 -21.60 7.77
C GLN A 17 8.52 -20.25 8.28
N GLU A 18 9.31 -19.19 8.19
CA GLU A 18 8.91 -17.84 8.56
C GLU A 18 7.71 -17.36 7.73
N LEU A 19 7.74 -17.56 6.42
CA LEU A 19 6.63 -17.26 5.50
C LEU A 19 5.37 -18.07 5.83
N ARG A 20 5.52 -19.36 6.18
CA ARG A 20 4.39 -20.21 6.58
C ARG A 20 3.75 -19.71 7.88
N CYS A 21 4.53 -19.24 8.84
CA CYS A 21 4.00 -18.62 10.06
C CYS A 21 3.26 -17.32 9.73
N ALA A 22 3.89 -16.42 8.97
CA ALA A 22 3.29 -15.14 8.57
C ALA A 22 1.97 -15.32 7.79
N LEU A 23 1.90 -16.36 6.95
CA LEU A 23 0.71 -16.71 6.17
C LEU A 23 -0.46 -17.19 7.06
N LYS A 24 -0.17 -17.92 8.15
CA LYS A 24 -1.18 -18.36 9.12
C LYS A 24 -1.71 -17.22 10.01
N GLU A 25 -0.84 -16.29 10.38
CA GLU A 25 -1.18 -15.18 11.29
C GLU A 25 -1.91 -14.03 10.58
N THR A 26 -1.68 -13.90 9.27
CA THR A 26 -2.17 -12.77 8.48
C THR A 26 -3.67 -12.85 8.21
N LYS A 27 -4.38 -11.77 8.57
CA LYS A 27 -5.81 -11.56 8.23
C LYS A 27 -6.02 -10.89 6.86
N SER A 28 -4.99 -10.27 6.31
CA SER A 28 -5.07 -9.52 5.05
C SER A 28 -4.91 -10.45 3.85
N ILE A 29 -5.96 -10.56 3.02
CA ILE A 29 -5.94 -11.33 1.77
C ILE A 29 -4.80 -10.86 0.84
N ARG A 30 -4.51 -9.56 0.81
CA ARG A 30 -3.44 -9.00 -0.02
C ARG A 30 -2.06 -9.44 0.45
N MET A 31 -1.83 -9.44 1.76
CA MET A 31 -0.56 -9.92 2.33
C MET A 31 -0.43 -11.43 2.17
N HIS A 32 -1.53 -12.17 2.36
CA HIS A 32 -1.57 -13.62 2.12
C HIS A 32 -1.09 -13.93 0.69
N LYS A 33 -1.64 -13.26 -0.34
CA LYS A 33 -1.18 -13.43 -1.73
C LYS A 33 0.31 -13.13 -1.90
N ARG A 34 0.84 -12.07 -1.29
CA ARG A 34 2.27 -11.73 -1.37
C ARG A 34 3.16 -12.83 -0.78
N TYR A 35 2.80 -13.40 0.37
CA TYR A 35 3.53 -14.54 0.94
C TYR A 35 3.41 -15.80 0.07
N SER A 36 2.21 -16.06 -0.45
CA SER A 36 1.90 -17.14 -1.40
C SER A 36 2.81 -17.12 -2.64
N VAL A 37 3.10 -15.91 -3.16
CA VAL A 37 4.00 -15.69 -4.30
C VAL A 37 5.43 -16.09 -3.96
N ILE A 38 5.95 -15.70 -2.80
CA ILE A 38 7.33 -16.02 -2.41
C ILE A 38 7.48 -17.52 -2.12
N LEU A 39 6.50 -18.15 -1.48
CA LEU A 39 6.51 -19.60 -1.27
C LEU A 39 6.60 -20.37 -2.59
N ARG A 40 5.78 -20.00 -3.59
CA ARG A 40 5.86 -20.62 -4.92
C ARG A 40 7.16 -20.34 -5.65
N HIS A 41 7.76 -19.18 -5.40
CA HIS A 41 9.08 -18.89 -5.92
C HIS A 41 10.14 -19.85 -5.36
N PHE A 42 10.12 -20.11 -4.05
CA PHE A 42 10.99 -21.12 -3.42
C PHE A 42 10.70 -22.55 -3.89
N GLU A 43 9.45 -22.86 -4.24
CA GLU A 43 9.07 -24.13 -4.86
C GLU A 43 9.60 -24.28 -6.30
N GLY A 44 10.17 -23.23 -6.90
CA GLY A 44 10.80 -23.26 -8.21
C GLY A 44 9.89 -22.87 -9.37
N PHE A 45 8.69 -22.35 -9.10
CA PHE A 45 7.78 -21.91 -10.15
C PHE A 45 8.27 -20.64 -10.85
N THR A 46 8.03 -20.56 -12.16
CA THR A 46 8.34 -19.35 -12.95
C THR A 46 7.37 -18.21 -12.62
N ASN A 47 7.82 -16.96 -12.75
CA ASN A 47 7.00 -15.78 -12.46
C ASN A 47 5.66 -15.77 -13.23
N LYS A 48 5.68 -16.21 -14.50
CA LYS A 48 4.47 -16.33 -15.33
C LYS A 48 3.48 -17.33 -14.71
N ARG A 49 3.96 -18.49 -14.26
CA ARG A 49 3.11 -19.50 -13.66
C ARG A 49 2.58 -19.08 -12.31
N ILE A 50 3.40 -18.43 -11.49
CA ILE A 50 2.97 -17.85 -10.21
C ILE A 50 1.86 -16.81 -10.42
N ALA A 51 2.01 -15.96 -11.43
CA ALA A 51 1.02 -14.96 -11.79
C ALA A 51 -0.33 -15.59 -12.19
N GLU A 52 -0.30 -16.65 -13.01
CA GLU A 52 -1.50 -17.43 -13.35
C GLU A 52 -2.15 -18.08 -12.12
N MET A 53 -1.36 -18.68 -11.23
CA MET A 53 -1.87 -19.36 -10.03
C MET A 53 -2.51 -18.39 -9.02
N GLU A 54 -1.97 -17.18 -8.88
CA GLU A 54 -2.42 -16.20 -7.89
C GLU A 54 -3.37 -15.13 -8.47
N GLY A 55 -3.61 -15.16 -9.79
CA GLY A 55 -4.40 -14.15 -10.49
C GLY A 55 -3.78 -12.76 -10.38
N LEU A 56 -2.48 -12.66 -10.64
CA LEU A 56 -1.69 -11.42 -10.56
C LEU A 56 -1.07 -11.08 -11.92
N GLU A 57 -0.62 -9.84 -12.06
CA GLU A 57 0.24 -9.45 -13.18
C GLU A 57 1.66 -10.04 -13.01
N PRO A 58 2.29 -10.61 -14.06
CA PRO A 58 3.65 -11.15 -13.97
C PRO A 58 4.70 -10.16 -13.45
N HIS A 59 4.55 -8.87 -13.78
CA HIS A 59 5.46 -7.83 -13.29
C HIS A 59 5.31 -7.60 -11.78
N ALA A 60 4.10 -7.72 -11.23
CA ALA A 60 3.86 -7.61 -9.78
C ALA A 60 4.55 -8.76 -9.02
N VAL A 61 4.53 -9.98 -9.56
CA VAL A 61 5.25 -11.13 -9.01
C VAL A 61 6.75 -10.84 -8.94
N GLY A 62 7.34 -10.35 -10.03
CA GLY A 62 8.76 -9.97 -10.06
C GLY A 62 9.10 -8.89 -9.03
N ASN A 63 8.23 -7.89 -8.86
CA ASN A 63 8.41 -6.85 -7.85
C ASN A 63 8.36 -7.40 -6.42
N TYR A 64 7.46 -8.34 -6.12
CA TYR A 64 7.39 -8.96 -4.79
C TYR A 64 8.66 -9.75 -4.47
N ILE A 65 9.13 -10.56 -5.42
CA ILE A 65 10.37 -11.34 -5.26
C ILE A 65 11.57 -10.39 -5.06
N LYS A 66 11.68 -9.34 -5.88
CA LYS A 66 12.76 -8.35 -5.75
C LYS A 66 12.74 -7.63 -4.42
N SER A 67 11.57 -7.21 -3.94
CA SER A 67 11.42 -6.55 -2.64
C SER A 67 11.72 -7.48 -1.48
N TYR A 68 11.30 -8.74 -1.55
CA TYR A 68 11.62 -9.75 -0.56
C TYR A 68 13.12 -10.05 -0.50
N ASN A 69 13.78 -10.26 -1.64
CA ASN A 69 15.22 -10.51 -1.69
C ASN A 69 16.04 -9.33 -1.13
N LYS A 70 15.50 -8.11 -1.17
CA LYS A 70 16.16 -6.91 -0.64
C LYS A 70 15.97 -6.73 0.88
N SER A 71 14.81 -7.08 1.42
CA SER A 71 14.42 -6.67 2.79
C SER A 71 13.63 -7.73 3.58
N GLY A 72 13.59 -8.97 3.09
CA GLY A 72 12.82 -10.07 3.68
C GLY A 72 11.33 -9.75 3.76
N LEU A 73 10.68 -10.20 4.83
CA LEU A 73 9.24 -9.96 5.08
C LEU A 73 8.86 -8.48 5.11
N SER A 74 9.72 -7.61 5.65
CA SER A 74 9.46 -6.16 5.70
C SER A 74 9.31 -5.55 4.30
N GLY A 75 9.99 -6.14 3.29
CA GLY A 75 9.88 -5.72 1.90
C GLY A 75 8.51 -6.01 1.27
N LEU A 76 7.73 -6.93 1.85
CA LEU A 76 6.40 -7.29 1.37
C LEU A 76 5.29 -6.46 2.01
N GLU A 77 5.58 -5.67 3.04
CA GLU A 77 4.58 -4.88 3.73
C GLU A 77 3.83 -3.93 2.79
N MET A 78 2.52 -3.83 3.00
CA MET A 78 1.69 -2.92 2.24
C MET A 78 1.88 -1.50 2.77
N LYS A 79 2.63 -0.68 2.03
CA LYS A 79 2.72 0.75 2.32
C LYS A 79 1.37 1.41 2.07
N PHE A 80 1.00 2.32 2.96
CA PHE A 80 -0.11 3.23 2.71
C PHE A 80 0.31 4.25 1.65
N SER A 81 -0.54 4.46 0.65
CA SER A 81 -0.34 5.58 -0.26
C SER A 81 -0.52 6.87 0.55
N PRO A 82 0.46 7.80 0.51
CA PRO A 82 0.26 9.09 1.16
C PRO A 82 -0.95 9.78 0.51
N GLY A 83 -1.74 10.47 1.32
CA GLY A 83 -2.79 11.34 0.80
C GLY A 83 -2.22 12.50 -0.02
N ALA A 84 -3.11 13.36 -0.53
CA ALA A 84 -2.69 14.58 -1.19
C ALA A 84 -1.75 15.38 -0.27
N LYS A 85 -0.67 15.94 -0.84
CA LYS A 85 0.22 16.84 -0.11
C LYS A 85 -0.60 17.99 0.48
N ARG A 86 -0.32 18.37 1.73
CA ARG A 86 -0.97 19.54 2.34
C ARG A 86 -0.66 20.77 1.49
N LYS A 87 -1.70 21.55 1.19
CA LYS A 87 -1.58 22.77 0.38
C LYS A 87 -1.02 23.94 1.19
N LEU A 88 -1.34 23.99 2.48
CA LEU A 88 -0.91 25.05 3.39
C LEU A 88 0.24 24.55 4.27
N ASN A 89 1.20 25.43 4.51
CA ASN A 89 2.19 25.22 5.56
C ASN A 89 1.60 25.60 6.94
N LYS A 90 2.34 25.30 8.00
CA LYS A 90 1.86 25.47 9.38
C LYS A 90 1.60 26.95 9.75
N GLU A 91 2.39 27.86 9.19
CA GLU A 91 2.24 29.30 9.42
C GLU A 91 0.97 29.84 8.74
N GLN A 92 0.72 29.43 7.49
CA GLN A 92 -0.49 29.76 6.75
C GLN A 92 -1.75 29.18 7.42
N GLU A 93 -1.67 27.96 7.94
CA GLU A 93 -2.76 27.33 8.68
C GLU A 93 -3.07 28.10 9.98
N ASN A 94 -2.04 28.48 10.74
CA ASN A 94 -2.21 29.30 11.95
C ASN A 94 -2.80 30.68 11.63
N HIS A 95 -2.34 31.32 10.56
CA HIS A 95 -2.88 32.60 10.12
C HIS A 95 -4.36 32.49 9.71
N LEU A 96 -4.73 31.41 9.01
CA LEU A 96 -6.11 31.15 8.64
C LEU A 96 -6.98 30.91 9.88
N ILE A 97 -6.49 30.16 10.87
CA ILE A 97 -7.19 29.92 12.14
C ILE A 97 -7.44 31.25 12.86
N GLU A 98 -6.44 32.13 12.93
CA GLU A 98 -6.57 33.45 13.55
C GLU A 98 -7.62 34.31 12.84
N ILE A 99 -7.62 34.32 11.50
CA ILE A 99 -8.62 35.04 10.70
C ILE A 99 -10.03 34.49 10.96
N ILE A 100 -10.22 33.17 10.89
CA ILE A 100 -11.54 32.54 11.03
C ILE A 100 -12.12 32.77 12.43
N ILE A 101 -11.27 32.75 13.47
CA ILE A 101 -11.74 32.93 14.86
C ILE A 101 -12.03 34.39 15.17
N ASN A 102 -11.19 35.32 14.69
CA ASN A 102 -11.17 36.69 15.20
C ASN A 102 -11.72 37.74 14.24
N LYS A 103 -11.95 37.41 12.96
CA LYS A 103 -12.37 38.41 11.97
C LYS A 103 -13.72 38.06 11.35
N MET A 104 -14.55 39.08 11.19
CA MET A 104 -15.78 39.00 10.42
C MET A 104 -15.48 39.16 8.91
N PRO A 105 -16.32 38.61 8.01
CA PRO A 105 -16.08 38.68 6.56
C PRO A 105 -15.90 40.10 5.99
N ASP A 106 -16.61 41.08 6.54
CA ASP A 106 -16.50 42.50 6.21
C ASP A 106 -15.13 43.08 6.59
N GLU A 107 -14.55 42.64 7.71
CA GLU A 107 -13.22 43.06 8.16
C GLU A 107 -12.07 42.50 7.30
N VAL A 108 -12.35 41.50 6.46
CA VAL A 108 -11.40 40.94 5.48
C VAL A 108 -11.81 41.23 4.03
N GLY A 109 -12.71 42.19 3.81
CA GLY A 109 -13.03 42.71 2.48
C GLY A 109 -14.09 41.93 1.70
N PHE A 110 -14.83 41.02 2.34
CA PHE A 110 -16.05 40.45 1.75
C PHE A 110 -17.24 41.33 2.11
N GLU A 111 -17.88 41.93 1.11
CA GLU A 111 -19.14 42.67 1.31
C GLU A 111 -20.16 41.76 2.00
N GLY A 112 -20.69 42.22 3.14
CA GLY A 112 -21.58 41.46 4.02
C GLY A 112 -22.96 41.16 3.41
N ARG A 113 -23.03 40.48 2.27
CA ARG A 113 -24.26 39.87 1.78
C ARG A 113 -24.56 38.64 2.64
N LYS A 114 -25.25 38.91 3.75
CA LYS A 114 -25.79 37.93 4.70
C LYS A 114 -26.97 37.18 4.07
N ASN A 115 -26.70 36.41 3.02
CA ASN A 115 -27.72 35.65 2.29
C ASN A 115 -27.90 34.27 2.93
N TRP A 116 -28.27 34.23 4.21
CA TRP A 116 -28.71 32.99 4.89
C TRP A 116 -30.24 32.89 4.98
N THR A 117 -30.97 33.79 4.33
CA THR A 117 -32.41 33.63 4.12
C THR A 117 -32.62 32.72 2.91
N ILE A 118 -32.84 31.44 3.17
CA ILE A 118 -33.70 30.61 2.30
C ILE A 118 -35.05 31.34 2.24
N GLU A 119 -35.54 31.64 1.04
CA GLU A 119 -36.97 31.96 0.86
C GLU A 119 -37.76 30.70 1.26
N LEU A 120 -38.60 30.84 2.29
CA LEU A 120 -39.52 29.79 2.74
C LEU A 120 -40.64 29.55 1.73
#